data_AF-A0A131YVT8-F1
#
_entry.id   AF-A0A131YVT8-F1
#
_cell.length_a   1.000
_cell.length_b   1.000
_cell.length_c   1.000
_cell.angle_alpha   90.00
_cell.angle_beta   90.00
_cell.angle_gamma   90.00
#
_symmetry.space_group_name_H-M   'P 1'
#
loop_
_entity.id
_entity.type
_entity.pdbx_description
1 polymer ?
#
loop_
_entity_poly.entity_id
_entity_poly.type
_entity_poly.pdbx_seq_one_letter_code
_entity_poly.pdbx_strand_id
1 'polypeptide(L)'
;MMVHSWALLILLFVTLCLGYATKERSDNVTQFKMDCYRNGTCWYPDSCKICPKPQHSFYERSLVYYYDVETKNCQYVIGRITPTETCNSFDNITDCEFFCAVYSDEEYD
;
A
#
# COMPACT_ATOMS: atom_id res chain seq x y z
N MET A 1 14.66 -48.43 31.90
CA MET A 1 15.01 -47.15 31.23
C MET A 1 14.13 -46.93 29.99
N MET A 2 12.81 -46.71 30.15
CA MET A 2 11.90 -46.47 29.00
C MET A 2 11.14 -45.14 29.08
N VAL A 3 11.28 -44.38 30.17
CA VAL A 3 10.46 -43.18 30.43
C VAL A 3 11.00 -41.92 29.73
N HIS A 4 12.30 -41.89 29.40
CA HIS A 4 12.94 -40.70 28.81
C HIS A 4 12.65 -40.53 27.31
N SER A 5 12.33 -41.60 26.56
CA SER A 5 12.01 -41.49 25.12
C SER A 5 10.66 -40.83 24.85
N TRP A 6 9.69 -41.01 25.75
CA TRP A 6 8.35 -40.42 25.59
C TRP A 6 8.34 -38.92 25.84
N ALA A 7 9.16 -38.46 26.80
CA ALA A 7 9.28 -37.03 27.11
C ALA A 7 9.78 -36.21 25.91
N LEU A 8 10.75 -36.74 25.16
CA LEU A 8 11.31 -36.07 23.97
C LEU A 8 10.30 -36.03 22.82
N LEU A 9 9.52 -37.11 22.62
CA LEU A 9 8.47 -37.15 21.60
C LEU A 9 7.34 -36.17 21.88
N ILE A 10 6.93 -36.02 23.14
CA ILE A 10 5.90 -35.06 23.55
C ILE A 10 6.38 -33.62 23.33
N LEU A 11 7.64 -33.33 23.68
CA LEU A 11 8.22 -32.00 23.48
C LEU A 11 8.28 -31.60 22.00
N LEU A 12 8.68 -32.54 21.14
CA LEU A 12 8.67 -32.34 19.68
C LEU A 12 7.26 -32.05 19.16
N PHE A 13 6.26 -32.79 19.61
CA PHE A 13 4.87 -32.60 19.19
C PHE A 13 4.32 -31.23 19.63
N VAL A 14 4.62 -30.79 20.85
CA VAL A 14 4.19 -29.48 21.37
C VAL A 14 4.83 -28.33 20.57
N THR A 15 6.13 -28.42 20.25
CA THR A 15 6.80 -27.39 19.44
C THR A 15 6.26 -27.29 18.00
N LEU A 16 5.90 -28.43 17.40
CA LEU A 16 5.22 -28.46 16.10
C LEU A 16 3.82 -27.83 16.16
N CYS A 17 3.01 -28.19 17.16
CA CYS A 17 1.68 -27.59 17.33
C CYS A 17 1.73 -26.07 17.53
N LEU A 18 2.72 -25.56 18.27
CA LEU A 18 2.94 -24.12 18.44
C LEU A 18 3.32 -23.42 17.14
N GLY A 19 4.13 -24.05 16.28
CA GLY A 19 4.53 -23.49 14.98
C GLY A 19 3.40 -23.42 13.95
N TYR A 20 2.40 -24.30 14.03
CA TYR A 20 1.21 -24.22 13.16
C TYR A 20 0.20 -23.18 13.64
N ALA A 21 0.04 -23.01 14.96
CA ALA A 21 -0.90 -22.04 15.53
C ALA A 21 -0.50 -20.58 15.28
N THR A 22 0.78 -20.30 15.04
CA THR A 22 1.27 -18.94 14.77
C THR A 22 1.15 -18.52 13.30
N LYS A 23 0.77 -19.42 12.39
CA LYS A 23 0.62 -19.10 10.95
C LYS A 23 -0.73 -18.45 10.59
N GLU A 24 -1.71 -18.43 11.49
CA GLU A 24 -3.06 -17.90 11.22
C GLU A 24 -3.30 -16.45 11.71
N ARG A 25 -2.24 -15.64 11.88
CA ARG A 25 -2.43 -14.24 12.32
C ARG A 25 -1.74 -13.26 11.40
N SER A 26 -2.24 -13.11 10.17
CA SER A 26 -1.97 -11.88 9.41
C SER A 26 -2.99 -11.50 8.32
N ASP A 27 -4.25 -11.96 8.35
CA ASP A 27 -5.22 -11.55 7.30
C ASP A 27 -6.56 -11.05 7.85
N ASN A 28 -6.57 -10.49 9.06
CA ASN A 28 -7.70 -9.70 9.57
C ASN A 28 -7.32 -8.23 9.77
N VAL A 29 -6.55 -7.69 8.80
CA VAL A 29 -6.56 -6.25 8.57
C VAL A 29 -7.98 -5.94 8.11
N THR A 30 -8.72 -5.23 8.97
CA THR A 30 -9.99 -4.60 8.59
C THR A 30 -9.72 -3.88 7.28
N GLN A 31 -10.24 -4.39 6.16
CA GLN A 31 -10.08 -3.73 4.86
C GLN A 31 -10.79 -2.38 4.97
N PHE A 32 -10.06 -1.36 5.38
CA PHE A 32 -10.48 0.02 5.24
C PHE A 32 -10.66 0.22 3.75
N LYS A 33 -11.92 0.31 3.32
CA LYS A 33 -12.25 0.70 1.96
C LYS A 33 -11.78 2.14 1.79
N MET A 34 -10.57 2.31 1.28
CA MET A 34 -9.99 3.62 1.03
C MET A 34 -10.87 4.35 0.01
N ASP A 35 -11.34 5.54 0.39
CA ASP A 35 -11.98 6.44 -0.56
C ASP A 35 -10.89 7.05 -1.43
N CYS A 36 -10.95 6.75 -2.71
CA CYS A 36 -9.97 7.22 -3.67
C CYS A 36 -10.37 8.51 -4.35
N TYR A 37 -11.49 9.13 -3.99
CA TYR A 37 -11.93 10.38 -4.57
C TYR A 37 -11.60 11.55 -3.65
N ARG A 38 -11.20 12.68 -4.26
CA ARG A 38 -10.84 13.90 -3.54
C ARG A 38 -12.00 14.59 -2.82
N ASN A 39 -13.22 14.07 -2.89
CA ASN A 39 -14.34 14.57 -2.10
C ASN A 39 -14.18 14.21 -0.61
N GLY A 40 -13.41 13.16 -0.32
CA GLY A 40 -13.07 12.70 1.01
C GLY A 40 -11.63 13.05 1.41
N THR A 41 -11.20 12.48 2.53
CA THR A 41 -9.81 12.59 3.00
C THR A 41 -8.91 11.66 2.20
N CYS A 42 -7.90 12.22 1.53
CA CYS A 42 -6.84 11.45 0.91
C CYS A 42 -5.76 11.07 1.95
N TRP A 43 -5.40 9.79 2.00
CA TRP A 43 -4.47 9.25 2.98
C TRP A 43 -3.15 8.89 2.30
N TYR A 44 -2.18 9.79 2.34
CA TYR A 44 -0.85 9.56 1.77
C TYR A 44 0.09 8.88 2.80
N PRO A 45 1.00 8.00 2.36
CA PRO A 45 1.32 7.65 0.97
C PRO A 45 0.39 6.59 0.35
N ASP A 46 -0.49 5.96 1.14
CA ASP A 46 -1.27 4.80 0.72
C ASP A 46 -2.15 5.07 -0.52
N SER A 47 -2.75 6.26 -0.61
CA SER A 47 -3.52 6.69 -1.78
C SER A 47 -2.69 6.71 -3.07
N CYS A 48 -1.37 6.94 -3.01
CA CYS A 48 -0.51 6.89 -4.19
C CYS A 48 -0.40 5.46 -4.77
N LYS A 49 -0.51 4.44 -3.91
CA LYS A 49 -0.32 3.02 -4.28
C LYS A 49 -1.62 2.31 -4.59
N ILE A 50 -2.70 2.70 -3.90
CA ILE A 50 -4.01 2.04 -3.97
C ILE A 50 -4.92 2.71 -4.99
N CYS A 51 -4.87 4.05 -5.11
CA CYS A 51 -5.84 4.77 -5.92
C CYS A 51 -5.47 4.80 -7.41
N PRO A 52 -6.48 4.72 -8.29
CA PRO A 52 -6.24 4.71 -9.73
C PRO A 52 -5.58 6.00 -10.19
N LYS A 53 -4.80 5.91 -11.27
CA LYS A 53 -4.29 7.10 -11.97
C LYS A 53 -5.44 7.95 -12.53
N PRO A 54 -5.27 9.28 -12.62
CA PRO A 54 -6.28 10.17 -13.16
C PRO A 54 -6.55 9.87 -14.64
N GLN A 55 -7.75 10.21 -15.10
CA GLN A 55 -8.14 10.00 -16.49
C GLN A 55 -7.63 11.12 -17.38
N HIS A 56 -7.28 10.77 -18.61
CA HIS A 56 -6.93 11.76 -19.63
C HIS A 56 -8.18 12.54 -20.05
N SER A 57 -8.10 13.86 -20.04
CA SER A 57 -9.14 14.75 -20.59
C SER A 57 -8.69 15.33 -21.92
N PHE A 58 -9.51 15.14 -22.96
CA PHE A 58 -9.25 15.66 -24.30
C PHE A 58 -9.54 17.17 -24.45
N TYR A 59 -10.20 17.78 -23.46
CA TYR A 59 -10.66 19.18 -23.51
C TYR A 59 -9.82 20.11 -22.65
N GLU A 60 -9.10 19.57 -21.68
CA GLU A 60 -8.27 20.34 -20.74
C GLU A 60 -6.81 20.38 -21.24
N ARG A 61 -6.05 21.37 -20.77
CA ARG A 61 -4.62 21.56 -21.15
C ARG A 61 -3.68 21.60 -19.96
N SER A 62 -4.17 21.27 -18.77
CA SER A 62 -3.37 21.28 -17.55
C SER A 62 -2.68 19.93 -17.37
N LEU A 63 -1.47 19.95 -16.81
CA LEU A 63 -0.77 18.74 -16.41
C LEU A 63 -1.25 18.34 -15.02
N VAL A 64 -1.66 17.08 -14.89
CA VAL A 64 -1.96 16.45 -13.60
C VAL A 64 -0.91 15.38 -13.36
N TYR A 65 -0.23 15.49 -12.23
CA TYR A 65 0.82 14.55 -11.84
C TYR A 65 0.21 13.43 -11.00
N TYR A 66 0.75 12.21 -11.12
CA TYR A 66 0.32 11.04 -10.35
C TYR A 66 1.49 10.10 -10.12
N TYR A 67 1.45 9.32 -9.04
CA TYR A 67 2.44 8.29 -8.78
C TYR A 67 2.10 7.01 -9.53
N ASP A 68 3.03 6.56 -10.35
CA ASP A 68 2.94 5.31 -11.09
C ASP A 68 3.71 4.22 -10.34
N VAL A 69 2.97 3.25 -9.81
CA VAL A 69 3.51 2.15 -8.98
C VAL A 69 4.42 1.22 -9.79
N GLU A 70 4.19 1.08 -11.10
CA GLU A 70 4.98 0.20 -11.97
C GLU A 70 6.37 0.80 -12.22
N THR A 71 6.42 2.09 -12.52
CA THR A 71 7.68 2.83 -12.75
C THR A 71 8.32 3.36 -11.48
N LYS A 72 7.60 3.29 -10.34
CA LYS A 72 7.98 3.87 -9.05
C LYS A 72 8.35 5.36 -9.15
N ASN A 73 7.61 6.10 -9.96
CA ASN A 73 7.91 7.50 -10.22
C ASN A 73 6.63 8.32 -10.46
N CYS A 74 6.73 9.62 -10.28
CA CYS A 74 5.68 10.56 -10.63
C CYS A 74 5.64 10.81 -12.15
N GLN A 75 4.52 10.47 -12.76
CA GLN A 75 4.21 10.72 -14.17
C GLN A 75 3.15 11.81 -14.30
N TYR A 76 2.80 12.16 -15.53
CA TYR A 76 1.75 13.14 -15.80
C TYR A 76 0.77 12.68 -16.87
N VAL A 77 -0.43 13.23 -16.81
CA VAL A 77 -1.50 13.10 -17.80
C VAL A 77 -2.10 14.49 -18.03
N ILE A 78 -2.61 14.72 -19.24
CA ILE A 78 -3.35 15.95 -19.56
C ILE A 78 -4.76 15.81 -18.97
N GLY A 79 -5.12 16.69 -18.06
CA GLY A 79 -6.34 16.57 -17.27
C GLY A 79 -6.63 17.80 -16.44
N ARG A 80 -7.54 17.65 -15.48
CA ARG A 80 -7.85 18.67 -14.48
C ARG A 80 -8.14 18.00 -13.15
N ILE A 81 -7.62 18.56 -12.06
CA ILE A 81 -7.98 18.11 -10.71
C ILE A 81 -9.35 18.67 -10.32
N THR A 82 -10.26 17.78 -9.98
CA THR A 82 -11.60 18.11 -9.46
C THR A 82 -11.89 17.32 -8.18
N PRO A 83 -12.90 17.69 -7.39
CA PRO A 83 -13.29 16.90 -6.21
C PRO A 83 -13.68 15.45 -6.55
N THR A 84 -14.04 15.16 -7.80
CA THR A 84 -14.38 13.80 -8.27
C THR A 84 -13.19 13.07 -8.88
N GLU A 85 -12.02 13.69 -8.98
CA GLU A 85 -10.79 13.02 -9.41
C GLU A 85 -10.20 12.18 -8.28
N THR A 86 -9.20 11.37 -8.66
CA THR A 86 -8.56 10.44 -7.74
C THR A 86 -7.63 11.16 -6.75
N CYS A 87 -7.46 10.60 -5.56
CA CYS A 87 -6.46 11.06 -4.60
C CYS A 87 -5.03 10.90 -5.14
N ASN A 88 -4.79 10.04 -6.12
CA ASN A 88 -3.51 9.95 -6.82
C ASN A 88 -3.41 11.03 -7.92
N SER A 89 -3.68 12.30 -7.58
CA SER A 89 -3.66 13.44 -8.51
C SER A 89 -3.06 14.65 -7.81
N PHE A 90 -2.05 15.27 -8.41
CA PHE A 90 -1.29 16.38 -7.85
C PHE A 90 -1.12 17.49 -8.87
N ASP A 91 -1.22 18.75 -8.41
CA ASP A 91 -1.10 19.92 -9.28
C ASP A 91 0.35 20.17 -9.73
N ASN A 92 1.33 19.60 -9.01
CA ASN A 92 2.74 19.72 -9.32
C ASN A 92 3.49 18.42 -9.03
N ILE A 93 4.66 18.27 -9.67
CA ILE A 93 5.50 17.07 -9.52
C ILE A 93 6.09 16.94 -8.12
N THR A 94 6.43 18.06 -7.47
CA THR A 94 7.06 18.08 -6.14
C THR A 94 6.14 17.54 -5.06
N ASP A 95 4.84 17.84 -5.11
CA ASP A 95 3.84 17.31 -4.18
C ASP A 95 3.66 15.82 -4.40
N CYS A 96 3.64 15.37 -5.66
CA CYS A 96 3.60 13.94 -5.96
C CYS A 96 4.82 13.23 -5.36
N GLU A 97 6.03 13.76 -5.56
CA GLU A 97 7.26 13.18 -5.01
C GLU A 97 7.26 13.23 -3.48
N PHE A 98 6.84 14.35 -2.88
CA PHE A 98 6.79 14.53 -1.43
C PHE A 98 5.79 13.59 -0.75
N PHE A 99 4.61 13.37 -1.35
CA PHE A 99 3.61 12.49 -0.74
C PHE A 99 3.81 11.01 -1.09
N CYS A 100 4.43 10.71 -2.23
CA CYS A 100 4.47 9.34 -2.77
C CYS A 100 5.87 8.74 -2.91
N ALA A 101 6.90 9.55 -3.13
CA ALA A 101 8.27 9.07 -3.40
C ALA A 101 9.18 9.02 -2.15
N VAL A 102 8.70 9.41 -0.97
CA VAL A 102 9.49 9.46 0.29
C VAL A 102 9.92 8.07 0.81
N TYR A 103 9.46 6.97 0.22
CA TYR A 103 9.79 5.61 0.68
C TYR A 103 10.76 4.82 -0.22
N SER A 104 11.52 5.46 -1.11
CA SER A 104 12.56 4.72 -1.86
C SER A 104 13.82 4.41 -1.05
N ASP A 105 14.09 5.14 0.05
CA ASP A 105 15.43 5.17 0.67
C ASP A 105 15.48 4.77 2.16
N GLU A 106 14.39 4.24 2.73
CA GLU A 106 14.41 3.71 4.12
C GLU A 106 13.92 2.26 4.17
N GLU A 107 14.64 1.37 3.47
CA GLU A 107 14.83 0.00 3.93
C GLU A 107 15.80 0.09 5.11
N TYR A 108 15.26 0.23 6.33
CA TYR A 108 16.06 0.08 7.55
C TYR A 108 16.60 -1.35 7.59
N ASP A 109 17.92 -1.48 7.44
CA ASP A 109 18.73 -2.64 7.83
C ASP A 109 18.41 -3.12 9.27
#